data_AF-A0A0D0CCR5-F1
#
_entry.id   AF-A0A0D0CCR5-F1
#
_cell.length_a   1.000
_cell.length_b   1.000
_cell.length_c   1.000
_cell.angle_alpha   90.00
_cell.angle_beta   90.00
_cell.angle_gamma   90.00
#
_symmetry.space_group_name_H-M   'P 1'
#
loop_
_entity.id
_entity.type
_entity.pdbx_description
1 polymer ?
#
loop_
_entity_poly.entity_id
_entity_poly.type
_entity_poly.pdbx_seq_one_letter_code
_entity_poly.pdbx_strand_id
1 'polypeptide(L)' 'VVSSSYTTQRENTTLRSPPSVFDVVYGQPGWQSDFTDDEYVFCDPDAIRPGYLILYGTGA' A
#
# COMPACT_ATOMS: atom_id res chain seq x y z
N VAL A 1 0.28 2.91 12.80
CA VAL A 1 -0.47 1.64 12.91
C VAL A 1 -1.63 1.75 11.93
N VAL A 2 -1.81 0.76 11.05
CA VAL A 2 -2.96 0.71 10.15
C VAL A 2 -4.18 0.25 10.95
N SER A 3 -5.20 1.09 11.10
CA SER A 3 -6.43 0.75 11.83
C SER A 3 -7.50 0.09 10.96
N SER A 4 -7.64 0.54 9.72
CA SER A 4 -8.68 0.06 8.80
C SER A 4 -8.18 0.09 7.35
N SER A 5 -8.25 -1.05 6.65
CA SER A 5 -7.81 -1.18 5.26
C SER A 5 -8.95 -1.57 4.32
N TYR A 6 -9.08 -0.87 3.21
CA TYR A 6 -9.91 -1.29 2.10
C TYR A 6 -9.13 -2.28 1.23
N THR A 7 -9.56 -3.55 1.22
CA THR A 7 -8.90 -4.61 0.45
C THR A 7 -9.46 -4.70 -0.96
N THR A 8 -8.58 -4.78 -1.95
CA THR A 8 -8.93 -5.02 -3.36
C THR A 8 -7.97 -5.99 -4.02
N GLN A 9 -8.44 -6.69 -5.04
CA GLN A 9 -7.64 -7.52 -5.95
C GLN A 9 -7.57 -6.93 -7.36
N ARG A 10 -8.16 -5.73 -7.55
CA ARG A 10 -8.21 -5.03 -8.82
C ARG A 10 -7.41 -3.74 -8.78
N GLU A 11 -6.61 -3.52 -9.81
CA GLU A 11 -5.87 -2.28 -9.98
C GLU A 11 -6.86 -1.13 -10.28
N ASN A 12 -6.61 0.03 -9.68
CA ASN A 12 -7.36 1.24 -9.97
C ASN A 12 -6.44 2.47 -9.93
N THR A 13 -5.86 2.80 -11.08
CA THR A 13 -4.92 3.93 -11.26
C THR A 13 -5.58 5.31 -11.08
N THR A 14 -6.91 5.38 -11.06
CA THR A 14 -7.67 6.62 -10.87
C THR A 14 -8.00 6.90 -9.40
N LEU A 15 -7.71 5.96 -8.50
CA LEU A 15 -7.94 6.15 -7.08
C LEU A 15 -7.10 7.31 -6.54
N ARG A 16 -7.72 8.15 -5.71
CA ARG A 16 -7.08 9.33 -5.08
C ARG A 16 -7.20 9.35 -3.56
N SER A 17 -8.08 8.53 -3.00
CA SER A 17 -8.27 8.31 -1.58
C SER A 17 -8.83 6.91 -1.37
N PRO A 18 -8.65 6.31 -0.19
CA PRO A 18 -9.41 5.12 0.18
C PRO A 18 -10.91 5.42 0.13
N PRO A 19 -11.77 4.40 -0.04
CA PRO A 19 -13.20 4.55 0.20
C PRO A 19 -13.48 5.05 1.61
N SER A 20 -14.64 5.68 1.82
CA SER A 20 -15.04 6.22 3.13
C SER A 20 -14.86 5.18 4.23
N VAL A 21 -14.42 5.62 5.42
CA VAL A 21 -14.17 4.81 6.63
C VAL A 21 -12.92 3.91 6.62
N PHE A 22 -12.13 3.94 5.55
CA PHE A 22 -10.82 3.27 5.50
C PHE A 22 -9.68 4.27 5.51
N ASP A 23 -8.57 3.90 6.14
CA ASP A 23 -7.39 4.75 6.28
C ASP A 23 -6.35 4.46 5.19
N VAL A 24 -6.38 3.25 4.63
CA VAL A 24 -5.41 2.75 3.66
C VAL A 24 -6.11 1.86 2.62
N VAL A 25 -5.52 1.73 1.44
CA VAL A 25 -5.89 0.68 0.48
C VAL A 25 -4.85 -0.42 0.49
N TYR A 26 -5.31 -1.66 0.53
CA TYR A 26 -4.50 -2.86 0.48
C TYR A 26 -4.78 -3.63 -0.83
N GLY A 27 -3.79 -3.65 -1.72
CA GLY A 27 -3.74 -4.50 -2.89
C GLY A 27 -3.34 -5.91 -2.46
N GLN A 28 -4.30 -6.82 -2.42
CA GLN A 28 -4.08 -8.19 -1.98
C GLN A 28 -3.65 -9.07 -3.17
N PRO A 29 -2.51 -9.77 -3.10
CA PRO A 29 -2.10 -10.69 -4.14
C PRO A 29 -2.96 -11.96 -4.15
N GLY A 30 -2.99 -12.66 -5.29
CA GLY A 30 -3.73 -13.91 -5.44
C GLY A 30 -3.89 -14.35 -6.89
N TRP A 31 -4.37 -15.59 -7.09
CA TRP A 31 -4.50 -16.20 -8.43
C TRP A 31 -5.32 -15.36 -9.44
N GLN A 32 -6.29 -14.57 -8.96
CA GLN A 32 -7.12 -13.68 -9.82
C GLN A 32 -6.84 -12.19 -9.59
N SER A 33 -5.80 -11.88 -8.84
CA SER A 33 -5.43 -10.52 -8.50
C SER A 33 -4.59 -9.90 -9.59
N ASP A 34 -4.77 -8.60 -9.80
CA ASP A 34 -3.87 -7.81 -10.64
C ASP A 34 -2.53 -7.53 -9.92
N PHE A 35 -2.45 -7.79 -8.60
CA PHE A 35 -1.27 -7.59 -7.77
C PHE A 35 -0.46 -8.89 -7.60
N THR A 36 0.86 -8.80 -7.78
CA THR A 36 1.78 -9.93 -7.53
C THR A 36 2.22 -9.99 -6.07
N ASP A 37 2.38 -8.83 -5.44
CA ASP A 37 2.84 -8.67 -4.06
C ASP A 37 1.80 -7.89 -3.24
N ASP A 38 1.97 -7.90 -1.91
CA ASP A 38 1.19 -7.06 -1.01
C ASP A 38 1.53 -5.57 -1.21
N GLU A 39 0.53 -4.78 -1.60
CA GLU A 39 0.71 -3.33 -1.78
C GLU A 39 -0.16 -2.53 -0.80
N TYR A 40 0.44 -1.54 -0.14
CA TYR A 40 -0.28 -0.61 0.74
C TYR A 40 -0.15 0.81 0.22
N VAL A 41 -1.29 1.47 0.00
CA VAL A 41 -1.36 2.86 -0.47
C VAL A 41 -1.97 3.73 0.60
N PHE A 42 -1.16 4.67 1.10
CA PHE A 42 -1.57 5.72 2.04
C PHE A 42 -1.72 7.03 1.27
N CYS A 43 -2.90 7.67 1.37
CA CYS A 43 -3.17 8.93 0.69
C CYS A 43 -2.95 10.16 1.57
N ASP A 44 -2.73 9.96 2.88
CA ASP A 44 -2.40 11.00 3.84
C ASP A 44 -0.91 10.91 4.22
N PRO A 45 -0.09 11.94 3.95
CA PRO A 45 1.33 11.93 4.32
C PRO A 45 1.56 11.86 5.83
N ASP A 46 0.63 12.36 6.66
CA ASP A 46 0.77 12.33 8.12
C ASP A 46 0.62 10.91 8.70
N ALA A 47 0.10 9.97 7.90
CA ALA A 47 0.03 8.56 8.25
C ALA A 47 1.40 7.85 8.19
N ILE A 48 2.41 8.47 7.57
CA ILE A 48 3.74 7.87 7.35
C ILE A 48 4.78 8.57 8.24
N ARG A 49 5.56 7.75 8.97
CA ARG A 49 6.75 8.20 9.69
C ARG A 49 7.93 7.30 9.33
N PRO A 50 8.93 7.79 8.57
CA PRO A 50 10.12 7.01 8.25
C PRO A 50 10.84 6.55 9.53
N GLY A 51 11.07 5.25 9.68
CA GLY A 51 11.78 4.70 10.84
C GLY A 51 13.28 4.55 10.61
N TYR A 52 13.67 4.14 9.40
CA TYR A 52 15.05 3.80 9.07
C TYR A 52 15.35 4.14 7.60
N LEU A 53 16.64 4.33 7.31
CA LEU A 53 17.18 4.42 5.95
C LEU A 53 18.16 3.26 5.74
N ILE A 54 17.86 2.39 4.77
CA ILE A 54 18.72 1.24 4.42
C ILE A 54 19.56 1.62 3.19
N LEU A 55 20.87 1.42 3.28
CA LEU A 55 21.80 1.62 2.18
C LEU A 55 22.16 0.27 1.57
N TYR A 56 21.80 0.07 0.30
CA TYR A 56 22.18 -1.13 -0.45
C TYR A 56 23.53 -0.88 -1.14
N GLY A 57 24.50 -1.76 -0.89
CA GLY A 57 25.75 -1.80 -1.66
C GLY A 57 25.68 -2.90 -2.71
N THR A 58 26.14 -2.63 -3.93
CA THR A 58 26.50 -3.68 -4.86
C THR A 58 27.77 -4.32 -4.29
N GLY A 59 27.70 -5.57 -3.82
CA GLY A 59 28.92 -6.29 -3.42
C GLY A 59 29.99 -6.17 -4.51
N ALA A 60 31.21 -5.80 -4.10
CA ALA A 60 32.37 -5.70 -5.00
C ALA A 60 32.81 -7.09 -5.49
#